data_AF-A0A811T3S0-F1
#
_entry.id   AF-A0A811T3S0-F1
#
_cell.length_a   1.000
_cell.length_b   1.000
_cell.length_c   1.000
_cell.angle_alpha   90.00
_cell.angle_beta   90.00
_cell.angle_gamma   90.00
#
_symmetry.space_group_name_H-M   'P 1'
#
loop_
_entity.id
_entity.type
_entity.pdbx_description
1 polymer ?
#
loop_
_entity_poly.entity_id
_entity_poly.type
_entity_poly.pdbx_seq_one_letter_code
_entity_poly.pdbx_strand_id
1 'polypeptide(L)' 'METKGTPLYRKRLSEDEIINICKHLVEKNGIRSIERITGHNRDTIGRLLEDMAEHAKQMNDHLIKNTEPDSI' A
#
# COMPACT_ATOMS: atom_id res chain seq x y z
N MET A 1 16.17 -5.38 10.08
CA MET A 1 15.12 -5.69 9.09
C MET A 1 14.58 -4.35 8.61
N GLU A 2 14.91 -3.96 7.39
CA GLU A 2 14.69 -2.61 6.86
C GLU A 2 13.19 -2.27 6.69
N THR A 3 12.33 -3.26 6.47
CA THR A 3 10.89 -3.05 6.25
C THR A 3 10.02 -3.21 7.50
N LYS A 4 10.61 -3.44 8.68
CA LYS A 4 9.85 -3.69 9.92
C LYS A 4 9.00 -2.46 10.28
N GLY A 5 7.69 -2.65 10.41
CA GLY A 5 6.74 -1.56 10.68
C GLY A 5 6.17 -0.89 9.44
N THR A 6 6.41 -1.45 8.24
CA THR A 6 5.84 -0.96 6.97
C THR A 6 4.93 -2.02 6.33
N PRO A 7 4.06 -1.67 5.36
CA PRO A 7 3.26 -2.63 4.58
C PRO A 7 4.11 -3.63 3.78
N LEU A 8 5.39 -3.33 3.59
CA LEU A 8 6.34 -4.14 2.83
C LEU A 8 6.93 -5.28 3.67
N TYR A 9 6.67 -5.30 4.98
CA TYR A 9 7.22 -6.30 5.87
C TYR A 9 6.75 -7.72 5.50
N ARG A 10 7.71 -8.64 5.32
CA ARG A 10 7.49 -10.06 4.96
C ARG A 10 6.76 -10.30 3.63
N LYS A 11 6.66 -9.29 2.76
CA LYS A 11 6.18 -9.51 1.40
C LYS A 11 7.22 -10.29 0.60
N ARG A 12 6.73 -11.19 -0.26
CA ARG A 12 7.55 -11.91 -1.24
C ARG A 12 7.75 -11.13 -2.54
N LEU A 13 6.99 -10.05 -2.71
CA LEU A 13 7.15 -9.11 -3.80
C LEU A 13 8.38 -8.23 -3.52
N SER A 14 9.20 -8.03 -4.53
CA SER A 14 10.22 -6.99 -4.55
C SER A 14 9.59 -5.60 -4.51
N GLU A 15 10.40 -4.61 -4.14
CA GLU A 15 9.97 -3.22 -4.10
C GLU A 15 9.51 -2.73 -5.49
N ASP A 16 10.22 -3.09 -6.55
CA ASP A 16 9.86 -2.74 -7.93
C ASP A 16 8.50 -3.32 -8.35
N GLU A 17 8.20 -4.57 -7.97
CA GLU A 17 6.90 -5.19 -8.23
C GLU A 17 5.77 -4.45 -7.50
N ILE A 18 6.00 -4.05 -6.25
CA ILE A 18 5.04 -3.28 -5.45
C ILE A 18 4.81 -1.91 -6.08
N ILE A 19 5.88 -1.18 -6.40
CA ILE A 19 5.79 0.12 -7.07
C ILE A 19 5.03 0.00 -8.39
N ASN A 20 5.29 -1.05 -9.18
CA ASN A 20 4.62 -1.26 -10.45
C ASN A 20 3.10 -1.49 -10.28
N ILE A 21 2.70 -2.30 -9.30
CA ILE A 21 1.28 -2.49 -8.96
C ILE A 21 0.64 -1.16 -8.54
N CYS A 22 1.29 -0.38 -7.68
CA CYS A 22 0.78 0.90 -7.21
C CYS A 22 0.65 1.94 -8.34
N LYS A 23 1.62 1.99 -9.27
CA LYS A 23 1.57 2.88 -10.44
C LYS A 23 0.31 2.63 -11.26
N HIS A 24 -0.01 1.37 -11.56
CA HIS A 24 -1.23 1.06 -12.31
C HIS A 24 -2.51 1.38 -11.55
N LEU A 25 -2.52 1.21 -10.21
CA LEU A 25 -3.65 1.64 -9.40
C LEU A 25 -3.89 3.16 -9.52
N VAL A 26 -2.83 3.97 -9.45
CA VAL A 26 -2.91 5.44 -9.59
C VAL A 26 -3.41 5.85 -10.98
N GLU A 27 -3.07 5.08 -12.01
CA GLU A 27 -3.62 5.22 -13.38
C GLU A 27 -5.08 4.76 -13.51
N LYS A 28 -5.74 4.42 -12.39
CA LYS A 28 -7.14 3.98 -12.30
C LYS A 28 -7.41 2.60 -12.92
N ASN A 29 -6.39 1.77 -13.06
CA ASN A 29 -6.59 0.37 -13.46
C ASN A 29 -7.30 -0.41 -12.36
N GLY A 30 -8.33 -1.18 -12.72
CA GLY A 30 -8.94 -2.15 -11.80
C GLY A 30 -8.02 -3.35 -11.55
N ILE A 31 -8.20 -4.04 -10.42
CA ILE A 31 -7.36 -5.18 -9.98
C ILE A 31 -7.17 -6.23 -11.08
N ARG A 32 -8.22 -6.58 -11.83
CA ARG A 32 -8.14 -7.54 -12.95
C ARG A 32 -7.28 -7.05 -14.11
N SER A 33 -7.22 -5.73 -14.34
CA SER A 33 -6.33 -5.13 -15.33
C SER A 33 -4.88 -5.24 -14.86
N ILE A 34 -4.62 -4.89 -13.59
CA ILE A 34 -3.30 -4.96 -12.97
C ILE A 34 -2.77 -6.41 -12.95
N GLU A 35 -3.62 -7.39 -12.67
CA GLU A 35 -3.29 -8.83 -12.78
C GLU A 35 -2.78 -9.20 -14.17
N ARG A 36 -3.46 -8.75 -15.23
CA ARG A 36 -3.05 -9.02 -16.61
C ARG A 36 -1.75 -8.30 -17.01
N ILE A 37 -1.57 -7.06 -16.55
CA ILE A 37 -0.40 -6.24 -16.90
C ILE A 37 0.85 -6.73 -16.17
N THR A 38 0.71 -7.05 -14.89
CA THR A 38 1.86 -7.35 -14.01
C THR A 38 2.11 -8.85 -13.83
N GLY A 39 1.15 -9.71 -14.19
CA GLY A 39 1.25 -11.16 -14.02
C GLY A 39 1.02 -11.66 -12.58
N HIS A 40 0.82 -10.75 -11.62
CA HIS A 40 0.53 -11.12 -10.24
C HIS A 40 -0.94 -11.51 -10.06
N ASN A 41 -1.18 -12.56 -9.27
CA ASN A 41 -2.54 -12.98 -8.94
C ASN A 41 -3.32 -11.84 -8.25
N ARG A 42 -4.58 -11.64 -8.65
CA ARG A 42 -5.47 -10.61 -8.08
C ARG A 42 -5.62 -10.64 -6.55
N ASP A 43 -5.51 -11.80 -5.90
CA ASP A 43 -5.60 -11.92 -4.45
C ASP A 43 -4.30 -11.43 -3.77
N THR A 44 -3.16 -11.55 -4.47
CA THR A 44 -1.89 -10.96 -4.03
C THR A 44 -1.94 -9.44 -4.17
N ILE A 45 -2.46 -8.94 -5.30
CA ILE A 45 -2.67 -7.51 -5.54
C ILE A 45 -3.63 -6.94 -4.50
N GLY A 46 -4.80 -7.56 -4.30
CA GLY A 46 -5.81 -7.13 -3.34
C GLY A 46 -5.24 -7.00 -1.92
N ARG A 47 -4.54 -8.04 -1.44
CA ARG A 47 -3.89 -8.02 -0.11
C ARG A 47 -2.81 -6.94 0.01
N LEU A 48 -2.03 -6.70 -1.06
CA LEU A 48 -1.06 -5.61 -1.04
C LEU A 48 -1.75 -4.25 -0.90
N LEU A 49 -2.80 -4.01 -1.70
CA LEU A 49 -3.52 -2.74 -1.68
C LEU A 49 -4.29 -2.50 -0.38
N GLU A 50 -4.84 -3.56 0.22
CA GLU A 50 -5.49 -3.51 1.52
C GLU A 50 -4.50 -3.12 2.63
N ASP A 51 -3.34 -3.79 2.71
CA ASP A 51 -2.30 -3.46 3.68
C ASP A 51 -1.79 -2.01 3.51
N MET A 52 -1.68 -1.54 2.27
CA MET A 52 -1.28 -0.16 1.99
C MET A 52 -2.35 0.85 2.40
N ALA A 53 -3.61 0.56 2.14
CA ALA A 53 -4.73 1.41 2.56
C ALA A 53 -4.84 1.48 4.09
N GLU A 54 -4.68 0.34 4.77
CA GLU A 54 -4.67 0.28 6.22
C GLU A 54 -3.54 1.12 6.81
N HIS A 55 -2.33 0.99 6.27
CA HIS A 55 -1.19 1.78 6.74
C HIS A 55 -1.33 3.26 6.42
N ALA A 56 -1.88 3.62 5.26
CA ALA A 56 -2.18 5.02 4.93
C ALA A 56 -3.18 5.62 5.94
N LYS A 57 -4.21 4.85 6.33
CA LYS A 57 -5.14 5.24 7.39
C LYS A 57 -4.44 5.40 8.74
N GLN A 58 -3.62 4.43 9.14
CA GLN A 58 -2.85 4.52 10.40
C GLN A 58 -1.93 5.74 10.43
N MET A 59 -1.27 6.04 9.31
CA MET A 59 -0.46 7.25 9.17
C MET A 59 -1.31 8.51 9.28
N ASN A 60 -2.45 8.55 8.59
CA ASN A 60 -3.36 9.69 8.64
C ASN A 60 -3.88 9.92 10.07
N ASP A 61 -4.30 8.86 10.76
CA ASP A 61 -4.77 8.93 12.14
C ASP A 61 -3.66 9.39 13.10
N HIS A 62 -2.43 8.89 12.90
CA HIS A 62 -1.26 9.32 13.65
C HIS A 62 -0.94 10.80 13.43
N LEU A 63 -0.99 11.26 12.18
CA LEU A 63 -0.76 12.66 11.84
C LEU A 63 -1.86 13.52 12.45
N ILE A 64 -3.15 13.24 12.23
CA ILE A 64 -4.25 14.02 12.82
C ILE A 64 -4.07 14.14 14.34
N LYS A 65 -3.82 13.03 15.04
CA LYS A 65 -3.63 13.03 16.49
C LYS A 65 -2.45 13.87 16.98
N ASN A 66 -1.37 13.95 16.20
CA ASN A 66 -0.14 14.64 16.58
C ASN A 66 0.04 16.00 15.89
N THR A 67 -0.92 16.42 15.06
CA THR A 67 -0.91 17.73 14.38
C THR A 67 -1.99 18.67 14.93
N GLU A 68 -2.81 18.25 15.89
CA GLU A 68 -3.55 19.19 16.74
C GLU A 68 -2.56 19.81 17.73
N PRO A 69 -2.19 21.10 17.60
CA PRO A 69 -1.49 21.77 18.69
C PRO A 69 -2.45 21.80 19.88
N ASP A 70 -1.99 21.45 21.08
CA ASP A 70 -2.69 21.70 22.34
C ASP A 70 -3.27 23.12 22.31
N SER A 71 -4.54 23.24 21.93
CA SER A 71 -5.23 24.51 21.74
C SER A 71 -6.59 24.36 22.39
N ILE A 72 -6.57 24.40 23.72
CA ILE A 72 -7.25 25.37 24.60
C ILE A 72 -6.80 25.06 26.04
#